data_AF-A0AAV0LBF1-F1
#
_entry.id   AF-A0AAV0LBF1-F1
#
_cell.length_a   1.000
_cell.length_b   1.000
_cell.length_c   1.000
_cell.angle_alpha   90.00
_cell.angle_beta   90.00
_cell.angle_gamma   90.00
#
_symmetry.space_group_name_H-M   'P 1'
#
loop_
_entity.id
_entity.type
_entity.pdbx_description
1 polymer ?
#
loop_
_entity_poly.entity_id
_entity_poly.type
_entity_poly.pdbx_seq_one_letter_code
_entity_poly.pdbx_strand_id
1 'polypeptide(L)'
;MGRMTLQEKIGQMVQIDHKVASADVVKNYFIGSILSGGGSVPGQKASPEEWIKMVNEYQRGSMSTRLGIPLIYGIDAVHGHNNVYNATIFSHNIGLGATR
;
A
#
# COMPACT_ATOMS: atom_id res chain seq x y z
N MET A 1 -7.77 20.81 4.11
CA MET A 1 -8.52 20.32 5.30
C MET A 1 -9.92 20.91 5.49
N GLY A 2 -10.18 22.20 5.19
CA GLY A 2 -11.47 22.85 5.52
C GLY A 2 -12.73 22.25 4.87
N ARG A 3 -12.58 21.39 3.86
CA ARG A 3 -13.67 20.69 3.18
C ARG A 3 -13.93 19.28 3.75
N MET A 4 -13.11 18.80 4.69
CA MET A 4 -13.19 17.44 5.21
C MET A 4 -14.07 17.34 6.45
N THR A 5 -14.89 16.29 6.52
CA THR A 5 -15.58 15.88 7.75
C THR A 5 -14.59 15.34 8.77
N LEU A 6 -15.02 15.16 10.02
CA LEU A 6 -14.19 14.50 11.04
C LEU A 6 -13.87 13.05 10.64
N GLN A 7 -14.84 12.31 10.09
CA GLN A 7 -14.64 10.94 9.63
C GLN A 7 -13.58 10.85 8.51
N GLU A 8 -13.62 11.77 7.54
CA GLU A 8 -12.61 11.81 6.48
C GLU A 8 -11.21 12.11 7.04
N LYS A 9 -11.09 13.01 8.03
CA LYS A 9 -9.79 13.29 8.68
C LYS A 9 -9.25 12.07 9.43
N ILE A 10 -10.11 11.38 10.18
CA ILE A 10 -9.74 10.15 10.88
C ILE A 10 -9.33 9.08 9.87
N GLY A 11 -10.11 8.86 8.81
CA GLY A 11 -9.79 7.91 7.75
C GLY A 11 -8.41 8.16 7.11
N GLN A 12 -8.05 9.44 6.89
CA GLN A 12 -6.73 9.81 6.38
C GLN A 12 -5.57 9.47 7.34
N MET A 13 -5.82 9.34 8.64
CA MET A 13 -4.82 8.96 9.64
C MET A 13 -4.72 7.44 9.84
N VAL A 14 -5.56 6.66 9.16
CA VAL A 14 -5.59 5.20 9.27
C VAL A 14 -4.82 4.56 8.12
N GLN A 15 -3.90 3.68 8.50
CA GLN A 15 -3.23 2.75 7.60
C GLN A 15 -3.68 1.32 7.92
N ILE A 16 -4.18 0.59 6.93
CA ILE A 16 -4.62 -0.81 7.08
C ILE A 16 -3.75 -1.77 6.28
N ASP A 17 -3.70 -3.04 6.67
CA ASP A 17 -3.05 -4.07 5.85
C ASP A 17 -3.93 -4.45 4.64
N HIS A 18 -3.32 -4.74 3.50
CA HIS A 18 -4.06 -5.07 2.28
C HIS A 18 -4.97 -6.30 2.42
N LYS A 19 -4.69 -7.22 3.35
CA LYS A 19 -5.53 -8.41 3.62
C LYS A 19 -6.93 -8.08 4.12
N VAL A 20 -7.11 -6.91 4.73
CA VAL A 20 -8.42 -6.42 5.18
C VAL A 20 -8.96 -5.31 4.28
N ALA A 21 -8.26 -4.99 3.19
CA ALA A 21 -8.64 -3.93 2.27
C ALA A 21 -9.48 -4.46 1.11
N SER A 22 -10.45 -3.66 0.72
CA SER A 22 -11.18 -3.77 -0.54
C SER A 22 -11.54 -2.35 -1.02
N ALA A 23 -11.94 -2.20 -2.29
CA ALA A 23 -12.41 -0.89 -2.77
C ALA A 23 -13.54 -0.31 -1.91
N ASP A 24 -14.45 -1.16 -1.42
CA ASP A 24 -15.57 -0.75 -0.57
C ASP A 24 -15.13 -0.33 0.83
N VAL A 25 -14.19 -1.06 1.45
CA VAL A 25 -13.62 -0.66 2.75
C VAL A 25 -12.93 0.69 2.64
N VAL A 26 -12.11 0.87 1.60
CA VAL A 26 -11.41 2.14 1.35
C VAL A 26 -12.39 3.29 1.18
N LYS A 27 -13.44 3.08 0.37
CA LYS A 27 -14.47 4.09 0.10
C LYS A 27 -15.27 4.45 1.35
N ASN A 28 -15.77 3.44 2.08
CA ASN A 28 -16.71 3.64 3.18
C ASN A 28 -16.04 4.23 4.43
N TYR A 29 -14.75 3.99 4.62
CA TYR A 29 -14.00 4.46 5.79
C TYR A 29 -12.97 5.56 5.47
N PHE A 30 -12.94 6.07 4.24
CA PHE A 30 -12.05 7.17 3.81
C PHE A 30 -10.56 6.90 4.06
N ILE A 31 -10.16 5.63 3.93
CA ILE A 31 -8.82 5.14 4.29
C ILE A 31 -7.73 5.94 3.56
N GLY A 32 -6.77 6.48 4.32
CA GLY A 32 -5.66 7.28 3.80
C GLY A 32 -4.50 6.44 3.29
N SER A 33 -4.26 5.28 3.88
CA SER A 33 -3.15 4.43 3.47
C SER A 33 -3.44 2.93 3.60
N ILE A 34 -2.79 2.15 2.75
CA ILE A 34 -2.71 0.69 2.86
C ILE A 34 -1.23 0.31 2.92
N LEU A 35 -0.88 -0.77 3.61
CA LEU A 35 0.42 -1.40 3.49
C LEU A 35 0.35 -2.88 3.10
N SER A 36 1.43 -3.35 2.49
CA SER A 36 1.82 -4.76 2.51
C SER A 36 2.94 -4.95 3.52
N GLY A 37 2.65 -5.56 4.67
CA GLY A 37 3.68 -6.03 5.60
C GLY A 37 4.48 -7.21 5.03
N GLY A 38 5.49 -7.68 5.78
CA GLY A 38 6.34 -8.81 5.38
C GLY A 38 5.52 -10.06 4.98
N GLY A 39 5.69 -10.51 3.73
CA GLY A 39 4.98 -11.67 3.17
C GLY A 39 3.49 -11.43 2.84
N SER A 40 2.99 -10.20 2.99
CA SER A 40 1.63 -9.83 2.59
C SER A 40 1.59 -9.50 1.11
N VAL A 41 1.29 -10.52 0.30
CA VAL A 41 1.38 -10.47 -1.17
C VAL A 41 0.03 -10.81 -1.83
N PRO A 42 -0.24 -10.37 -3.07
CA PRO A 42 -1.45 -10.73 -3.81
C PRO A 42 -1.59 -12.24 -4.07
N GLY A 43 -0.46 -12.96 -4.10
CA GLY A 43 -0.38 -14.40 -4.36
C GLY A 43 1.07 -14.91 -4.29
N GLN A 44 1.25 -16.24 -4.18
CA GLN A 44 2.54 -16.88 -3.83
C GLN A 44 3.69 -16.63 -4.83
N LYS A 45 3.42 -16.14 -6.04
CA LYS A 45 4.41 -15.69 -7.03
C LYS A 45 3.84 -14.55 -7.89
N ALA A 46 3.15 -13.61 -7.25
CA ALA A 46 2.39 -12.60 -7.98
C ALA A 46 3.28 -11.78 -8.92
N SER A 47 2.84 -11.62 -10.16
CA SER A 47 3.52 -10.79 -11.17
C SER A 47 3.40 -9.30 -10.82
N PRO A 48 4.27 -8.43 -11.37
CA PRO A 48 4.14 -6.98 -11.21
C PRO A 48 2.74 -6.46 -11.61
N GLU A 49 2.14 -7.04 -12.65
CA GLU A 49 0.79 -6.68 -13.11
C GLU A 49 -0.30 -7.03 -12.09
N GLU A 50 -0.14 -8.13 -11.35
CA GLU A 50 -1.07 -8.52 -10.27
C GLU A 50 -0.99 -7.54 -9.10
N TRP A 51 0.22 -7.07 -8.76
CA TRP A 51 0.41 -5.99 -7.79
C TRP A 51 -0.25 -4.68 -8.26
N ILE A 52 -0.01 -4.28 -9.52
CA ILE A 52 -0.63 -3.09 -10.12
C ILE A 52 -2.16 -3.20 -10.08
N LYS A 53 -2.72 -4.36 -10.45
CA LYS A 53 -4.16 -4.61 -10.44
C LYS A 53 -4.74 -4.44 -9.04
N MET A 54 -4.10 -5.02 -8.03
CA MET A 54 -4.53 -4.93 -6.63
C MET A 54 -4.49 -3.47 -6.13
N VAL A 55 -3.37 -2.76 -6.32
CA VAL A 55 -3.24 -1.36 -5.88
C VAL A 55 -4.23 -0.45 -6.60
N ASN A 56 -4.44 -0.65 -7.90
CA ASN A 56 -5.43 0.10 -8.68
C ASN A 56 -6.86 -0.15 -8.23
N GLU A 57 -7.19 -1.35 -7.73
CA GLU A 57 -8.49 -1.63 -7.15
C GLU A 57 -8.75 -0.77 -5.92
N TYR A 58 -7.79 -0.72 -4.99
CA TYR A 58 -7.91 0.12 -3.80
C TYR A 58 -7.99 1.61 -4.17
N GLN A 59 -7.17 2.05 -5.13
CA GLN A 59 -7.17 3.44 -5.59
C GLN A 59 -8.49 3.83 -6.24
N ARG A 60 -9.15 2.94 -6.99
CA ARG A 60 -10.52 3.19 -7.47
C ARG A 60 -11.50 3.41 -6.30
N GLY A 61 -11.35 2.66 -5.21
CA GLY A 61 -12.11 2.87 -3.98
C GLY A 61 -11.96 4.30 -3.43
N SER A 62 -10.73 4.76 -3.23
CA SER A 62 -10.46 6.10 -2.66
C SER A 62 -10.92 7.23 -3.59
N MET A 63 -10.68 7.11 -4.89
CA MET A 63 -11.07 8.10 -5.89
C MET A 63 -12.59 8.19 -6.07
N SER A 64 -13.35 7.18 -5.65
CA SER A 64 -14.83 7.18 -5.67
C SER A 64 -15.48 7.86 -4.47
N THR A 65 -14.69 8.35 -3.49
CA THR A 65 -15.18 9.10 -2.34
C THR A 65 -15.57 10.52 -2.72
N ARG A 66 -16.35 11.20 -1.86
CA ARG A 66 -16.84 12.57 -2.08
C ARG A 66 -15.75 13.59 -2.44
N LEU A 67 -14.57 13.47 -1.83
CA LEU A 67 -13.43 14.35 -2.08
C LEU A 67 -12.37 13.73 -3.01
N GLY A 68 -12.50 12.44 -3.35
CA GLY A 68 -11.55 11.74 -4.22
C GLY A 68 -10.10 11.85 -3.76
N ILE A 69 -9.84 11.77 -2.45
CA ILE A 69 -8.46 11.89 -1.92
C ILE A 69 -7.72 10.59 -2.25
N PRO A 70 -6.59 10.64 -2.98
CA PRO A 70 -5.84 9.43 -3.34
C PRO A 70 -5.24 8.78 -2.10
N LEU A 71 -5.24 7.44 -2.06
CA LEU A 71 -4.55 6.71 -1.00
C LEU A 71 -3.04 6.59 -1.32
N ILE A 72 -2.23 6.45 -0.28
CA ILE A 72 -0.81 6.08 -0.41
C ILE A 72 -0.60 4.62 -0.01
N TYR A 73 0.14 3.88 -0.85
CA TYR A 73 0.42 2.47 -0.61
C TYR A 73 1.85 2.28 -0.10
N GLY A 74 2.01 1.66 1.07
CA GLY A 74 3.28 1.38 1.71
C GLY A 74 3.74 -0.07 1.51
N ILE A 75 5.05 -0.28 1.48
CA ILE A 75 5.65 -1.61 1.51
C ILE A 75 7.06 -1.56 2.10
N ASP A 76 7.48 -2.63 2.77
CA ASP A 76 8.86 -2.80 3.24
C ASP A 76 9.79 -3.22 2.08
N ALA A 77 10.24 -2.24 1.30
CA ALA A 77 11.24 -2.41 0.23
C ALA A 77 12.65 -2.08 0.76
N VAL A 78 13.17 -2.90 1.67
CA VAL A 78 14.34 -2.57 2.51
C VAL A 78 15.68 -3.05 1.95
N HIS A 79 15.66 -3.87 0.90
CA HIS A 79 16.87 -4.32 0.19
C HIS A 79 16.53 -4.72 -1.26
N GLY A 80 15.83 -3.79 -1.94
CA GLY A 80 15.10 -4.05 -3.17
C GLY A 80 13.60 -4.15 -2.90
N HIS A 81 12.79 -4.42 -3.91
CA HIS A 81 11.35 -4.62 -3.73
C HIS A 81 11.06 -6.03 -3.21
N ASN A 82 11.60 -6.36 -2.04
CA ASN A 82 11.87 -7.73 -1.57
C ASN A 82 10.65 -8.62 -1.29
N ASN A 83 9.44 -8.05 -1.27
CA ASN A 83 8.19 -8.84 -1.22
C ASN A 83 7.69 -9.28 -2.61
N VAL A 84 8.18 -8.67 -3.70
CA VAL A 84 7.74 -8.98 -5.08
C VAL A 84 8.54 -10.15 -5.63
N TYR A 85 7.84 -11.14 -6.17
CA TYR A 85 8.47 -12.30 -6.77
C TYR A 85 9.41 -11.88 -7.90
N ASN A 86 10.63 -12.41 -7.88
CA ASN A 86 11.68 -12.15 -8.87
C ASN A 86 12.21 -10.70 -8.92
N ALA A 87 11.92 -9.88 -7.91
CA ALA A 87 12.57 -8.57 -7.77
C ALA A 87 14.08 -8.75 -7.47
N THR A 88 14.90 -7.82 -7.95
CA THR A 88 16.32 -7.76 -7.58
C THR A 88 16.45 -7.59 -6.06
N ILE A 89 17.25 -8.47 -5.45
CA ILE A 89 17.56 -8.44 -4.02
C ILE A 89 18.99 -7.94 -3.83
N PHE A 90 19.12 -6.82 -3.14
CA PHE A 90 20.41 -6.25 -2.77
C PHE A 90 20.91 -6.86 -1.45
N SER A 91 22.22 -6.71 -1.19
CA SER A 91 22.76 -6.98 0.15
C SER A 91 22.04 -6.13 1.19
N HIS A 92 21.75 -6.72 2.36
CA HIS A 92 21.22 -5.95 3.49
C HIS A 92 22.19 -4.83 3.93
N ASN A 93 21.65 -3.84 4.64
CA ASN A 93 22.35 -2.62 5.02
C ASN A 93 23.72 -2.85 5.70
N ILE A 94 23.91 -3.91 6.49
CA ILE A 94 25.22 -4.24 7.06
C ILE A 94 26.27 -4.55 6.00
N GLY A 95 25.91 -5.28 4.95
CA GLY A 95 26.80 -5.59 3.82
C GLY A 95 27.09 -4.36 2.96
N LEU A 96 26.10 -3.46 2.82
CA LEU A 96 26.32 -2.16 2.18
C LEU A 96 27.28 -1.30 3.00
N GLY A 97 27.14 -1.30 4.33
CA GLY A 97 28.02 -0.61 5.26
C GLY A 97 29.47 -1.12 5.19
N ALA A 98 29.67 -2.43 5.01
CA ALA A 98 30.99 -3.06 4.89
C ALA A 98 31.67 -2.86 3.52
N THR A 99 31.03 -2.16 2.59
CA THR A 99 31.67 -1.89 1.28
C THR A 99 32.85 -0.94 1.41
N ARG A 100 32.93 -0.12 2.47
CA ARG A 100 34.01 0.83 2.79
C ARG A 100 34.15 0.95 4.32
#